data_AF-A0A9P1DVT4-F1
#
_entry.id   AF-A0A9P1DVT4-F1
#
_cell.length_a   1.000
_cell.length_b   1.000
_cell.length_c   1.000
_cell.angle_alpha   90.00
_cell.angle_beta   90.00
_cell.angle_gamma   90.00
#
_symmetry.space_group_name_H-M   'P 1'
#
loop_
_entity.id
_entity.type
_entity.pdbx_description
1 polymer ?
#
loop_
_entity_poly.entity_id
_entity_poly.type
_entity_poly.pdbx_seq_one_letter_code
_entity_poly.pdbx_strand_id
1 'polypeptide(L)'
;MEAIRKQATKLREQAAKQQQEVLKRFSGGLGGSDNGIPNEAELLQHQNLEKLYISTRAGKQFQRDIVQGLEGYIVTGSKQIEIGTKLSEDARKYATKNICTSSSTLSKAALSYSMARAQMEKEHDILLKALETQVAEPLRAMIVGVPLEEARHLAQRYDRVRQEAESQHCEVL
;
A
#
# COMPACT_ATOMS: atom_id res chain seq x y z
N MET A 1 -56.46 -22.43 21.78
CA MET A 1 -55.11 -22.82 21.29
C MET A 1 -55.01 -22.78 19.76
N GLU A 2 -55.98 -23.28 18.99
CA GLU A 2 -55.89 -23.30 17.50
C GLU A 2 -56.03 -21.94 16.81
N ALA A 3 -56.86 -21.03 17.33
CA ALA A 3 -57.04 -19.70 16.74
C ALA A 3 -55.74 -18.87 16.75
N ILE A 4 -54.95 -19.00 17.82
CA ILE A 4 -53.64 -18.35 17.96
C ILE A 4 -52.64 -18.95 16.96
N ARG A 5 -52.67 -20.28 16.74
CA ARG A 5 -51.84 -20.92 15.71
C ARG A 5 -52.20 -20.44 14.30
N LYS A 6 -53.49 -20.28 13.98
CA LYS A 6 -53.95 -19.75 12.68
C LYS A 6 -53.56 -18.28 12.44
N GLN A 7 -53.56 -17.45 13.49
CA GLN A 7 -53.05 -16.08 13.40
C GLN A 7 -51.53 -16.05 13.20
N ALA A 8 -50.79 -16.89 13.92
CA ALA A 8 -49.34 -17.01 13.76
C ALA A 8 -48.94 -17.46 12.35
N THR A 9 -49.67 -18.42 11.75
CA THR A 9 -49.41 -18.84 10.37
C THR A 9 -49.70 -17.74 9.35
N LYS A 10 -50.79 -16.97 9.52
CA LYS A 10 -51.10 -15.81 8.66
C LYS A 10 -50.04 -14.72 8.73
N LEU A 11 -49.54 -14.41 9.93
CA LEU A 11 -48.45 -13.45 10.12
C LEU A 11 -47.16 -13.94 9.46
N ARG A 12 -46.86 -15.23 9.56
CA ARG A 12 -45.70 -15.84 8.91
C ARG A 12 -45.79 -15.75 7.38
N GLU A 13 -46.98 -15.99 6.82
CA GLU A 13 -47.25 -15.84 5.38
C GLU A 13 -47.16 -14.39 4.92
N GLN A 14 -47.68 -13.44 5.69
CA GLN A 14 -47.55 -12.00 5.38
C GLN A 14 -46.10 -11.54 5.46
N ALA A 15 -45.34 -12.00 6.46
CA ALA A 15 -43.92 -11.70 6.60
C ALA A 15 -43.13 -12.28 5.43
N ALA A 16 -43.39 -13.53 5.03
CA ALA A 16 -42.75 -14.15 3.88
C ALA A 16 -43.08 -13.41 2.57
N LYS A 17 -44.34 -12.99 2.36
CA LYS A 17 -44.73 -12.17 1.19
C LYS A 17 -44.07 -10.80 1.20
N GLN A 18 -43.98 -10.14 2.36
CA GLN A 18 -43.26 -8.87 2.50
C GLN A 18 -41.77 -9.05 2.26
N GLN A 19 -41.15 -10.10 2.79
CA GLN A 19 -39.75 -10.44 2.53
C GLN A 19 -39.51 -10.73 1.06
N GLN A 20 -40.42 -11.43 0.38
CA GLN A 20 -40.33 -11.73 -1.05
C GLN A 20 -40.54 -10.49 -1.93
N GLU A 21 -41.43 -9.56 -1.54
CA GLU A 21 -41.59 -8.26 -2.22
C GLU A 21 -40.39 -7.34 -1.98
N VAL A 22 -39.85 -7.34 -0.77
CA VAL A 22 -38.63 -6.60 -0.42
C VAL A 22 -37.44 -7.18 -1.17
N LEU A 23 -37.30 -8.50 -1.23
CA LEU A 23 -36.30 -9.18 -2.07
C LEU A 23 -36.53 -8.90 -3.54
N LYS A 24 -37.76 -8.92 -4.07
CA LYS A 24 -38.04 -8.48 -5.44
C LYS A 24 -37.66 -7.01 -5.68
N ARG A 25 -37.74 -6.17 -4.65
CA ARG A 25 -37.26 -4.77 -4.70
C ARG A 25 -35.77 -4.62 -4.47
N PHE A 26 -35.06 -5.62 -3.95
CA PHE A 26 -33.60 -5.59 -3.85
C PHE A 26 -32.93 -6.33 -5.01
N SER A 27 -33.49 -7.46 -5.43
CA SER A 27 -33.15 -8.23 -6.62
C SER A 27 -33.71 -7.62 -7.92
N GLY A 28 -34.68 -6.71 -7.82
CA GLY A 28 -35.33 -6.06 -8.97
C GLY A 28 -35.57 -4.55 -8.79
N GLY A 29 -35.05 -3.93 -7.73
CA GLY A 29 -35.22 -2.50 -7.46
C GLY A 29 -33.91 -1.72 -7.36
N LEU A 30 -32.99 -2.03 -8.27
CA LEU A 30 -32.12 -1.02 -8.87
C LEU A 30 -32.56 -0.65 -10.30
N GLY A 31 -33.81 -0.91 -10.68
CA GLY A 31 -34.37 -0.45 -11.95
C GLY A 31 -35.75 -1.04 -12.22
N GLY A 32 -36.79 -0.30 -11.87
CA GLY A 32 -38.14 -0.65 -12.31
C GLY A 32 -38.24 -0.61 -13.83
N SER A 33 -38.76 -1.70 -14.40
CA SER A 33 -39.39 -1.81 -15.72
C SER A 33 -38.61 -1.22 -16.91
N ASP A 34 -38.23 -2.14 -17.82
CA ASP A 34 -37.88 -1.88 -19.23
C ASP A 34 -36.41 -1.51 -19.53
N ASN A 35 -35.50 -2.45 -19.30
CA ASN A 35 -34.34 -2.69 -20.17
C ASN A 35 -33.58 -3.93 -19.69
N GLY A 36 -33.23 -4.86 -20.59
CA GLY A 36 -32.44 -6.07 -20.31
C GLY A 36 -30.96 -5.81 -20.01
N ILE A 37 -30.62 -4.68 -19.38
CA ILE A 37 -29.25 -4.16 -19.20
C ILE A 37 -28.75 -4.08 -17.72
N PRO A 38 -29.56 -4.20 -16.62
CA PRO A 38 -29.04 -4.02 -15.26
C PRO A 38 -28.09 -5.12 -14.78
N ASN A 39 -28.32 -6.39 -15.15
CA ASN A 39 -27.49 -7.51 -14.68
C ASN A 39 -26.05 -7.46 -15.25
N GLU A 40 -25.88 -6.94 -16.47
CA GLU A 40 -24.55 -6.80 -17.09
C GLU A 40 -23.77 -5.61 -16.51
N ALA A 41 -24.44 -4.48 -16.27
CA ALA A 41 -23.83 -3.32 -15.63
C ALA A 41 -23.39 -3.60 -14.19
N GLU A 42 -24.21 -4.33 -13.42
CA GLU A 42 -23.89 -4.75 -12.05
C GLU A 42 -22.75 -5.77 -12.02
N LEU A 43 -22.76 -6.76 -12.92
CA LEU A 43 -21.67 -7.73 -13.07
C LEU A 43 -20.35 -7.03 -13.42
N LEU A 44 -20.39 -6.05 -14.34
CA LEU A 44 -19.22 -5.25 -14.72
C LEU A 44 -18.71 -4.43 -13.52
N GLN A 45 -19.59 -3.83 -12.73
CA GLN A 45 -19.23 -3.08 -11.54
C GLN A 45 -18.58 -3.97 -10.48
N HIS A 46 -19.08 -5.18 -10.29
CA HIS A 46 -18.45 -6.18 -9.41
C HIS A 46 -17.04 -6.56 -9.88
N GLN A 47 -16.86 -6.86 -11.18
CA GLN A 47 -15.53 -7.14 -11.74
C GLN A 47 -14.57 -5.97 -11.57
N ASN A 48 -15.05 -4.73 -11.69
CA ASN A 48 -14.24 -3.54 -11.47
C ASN A 48 -13.82 -3.38 -10.00
N LEU A 49 -14.70 -3.71 -9.05
CA LEU A 49 -14.38 -3.71 -7.62
C LEU A 49 -13.37 -4.81 -7.27
N GLU A 50 -13.49 -5.99 -7.87
CA GLU A 50 -12.52 -7.08 -7.67
C GLU A 50 -11.13 -6.69 -8.20
N LYS A 51 -11.08 -6.15 -9.43
CA LYS A 51 -9.84 -5.61 -10.02
C LYS A 51 -9.24 -4.51 -9.16
N LEU A 52 -10.08 -3.60 -8.64
CA LEU A 52 -9.65 -2.53 -7.74
C LEU A 52 -9.05 -3.13 -6.46
N TYR A 53 -9.71 -4.08 -5.81
CA TYR A 53 -9.21 -4.74 -4.61
C TYR A 53 -7.86 -5.42 -4.82
N ILE A 54 -7.73 -6.24 -5.88
CA ILE A 54 -6.51 -6.97 -6.20
C ILE A 54 -5.36 -5.99 -6.49
N SER A 55 -5.59 -5.00 -7.36
CA SER A 55 -4.56 -4.02 -7.75
C SER A 55 -4.12 -3.16 -6.56
N THR A 56 -5.06 -2.73 -5.70
CA THR A 56 -4.77 -1.95 -4.49
C THR A 56 -3.95 -2.76 -3.48
N ARG A 57 -4.29 -4.05 -3.31
CA ARG A 57 -3.53 -4.97 -2.44
C ARG A 57 -2.12 -5.22 -2.97
N ALA A 58 -1.98 -5.49 -4.27
CA ALA A 58 -0.69 -5.70 -4.91
C ALA A 58 0.19 -4.44 -4.87
N GLY A 59 -0.40 -3.27 -5.16
CA GLY A 59 0.28 -1.98 -5.08
C GLY A 59 0.81 -1.69 -3.67
N LYS A 60 0.02 -1.93 -2.62
CA LYS A 60 0.48 -1.78 -1.23
C LYS A 60 1.68 -2.68 -0.92
N GLN A 61 1.65 -3.93 -1.38
CA GLN A 61 2.77 -4.85 -1.15
C GLN A 61 4.02 -4.38 -1.89
N PHE A 62 3.90 -3.99 -3.16
CA PHE A 62 5.00 -3.46 -3.93
C PHE A 62 5.63 -2.21 -3.30
N GLN A 63 4.81 -1.29 -2.78
CA GLN A 63 5.29 -0.12 -2.05
C GLN A 63 6.09 -0.51 -0.80
N ARG A 64 5.64 -1.52 -0.05
CA ARG A 64 6.38 -2.03 1.12
C ARG A 64 7.74 -2.60 0.73
N ASP A 65 7.78 -3.37 -0.35
CA ASP A 65 9.02 -3.98 -0.83
C ASP A 65 10.04 -2.90 -1.25
N ILE A 66 9.57 -1.83 -1.93
CA ILE A 66 10.40 -0.66 -2.25
C ILE A 66 10.94 0.01 -0.99
N VAL A 67 10.06 0.32 -0.03
CA VAL A 67 10.45 0.99 1.22
C VAL A 67 11.49 0.17 1.97
N GLN A 68 11.26 -1.14 2.14
CA GLN A 68 12.20 -2.02 2.84
C GLN A 68 13.56 -2.11 2.12
N GLY A 69 13.55 -2.21 0.78
CA GLY A 69 14.79 -2.21 0.00
C GLY A 69 15.57 -0.90 0.14
N LEU A 70 14.86 0.24 0.10
CA LEU A 70 15.45 1.57 0.23
C LEU A 70 16.00 1.83 1.64
N GLU A 71 15.27 1.44 2.68
CA GLU A 71 15.74 1.53 4.06
C GLU A 71 17.00 0.68 4.29
N GLY A 72 17.04 -0.53 3.73
CA GLY A 72 18.24 -1.37 3.74
C GLY A 72 19.43 -0.74 3.00
N TYR A 73 19.16 -0.09 1.85
CA TYR A 73 20.17 0.67 1.12
C TYR A 73 20.70 1.85 1.93
N ILE A 74 19.82 2.64 2.55
CA ILE A 74 20.21 3.77 3.41
C ILE A 74 21.08 3.31 4.57
N VAL A 75 20.66 2.28 5.31
CA VAL A 75 21.44 1.72 6.44
C VAL A 75 22.83 1.26 5.99
N THR A 76 22.91 0.61 4.83
CA THR A 76 24.19 0.17 4.27
C THR A 76 25.05 1.34 3.81
N GLY A 77 24.42 2.32 3.14
CA GLY A 77 25.07 3.54 2.67
C GLY A 77 25.64 4.38 3.80
N SER A 78 24.93 4.53 4.92
CA SER A 78 25.42 5.24 6.10
C SER A 78 26.69 4.59 6.68
N LYS A 79 26.76 3.26 6.69
CA LYS A 79 28.00 2.55 7.10
C LYS A 79 29.13 2.76 6.11
N GLN A 80 28.84 2.80 4.80
CA GLN A 80 29.85 3.10 3.79
C GLN A 80 30.41 4.52 3.94
N ILE A 81 29.54 5.50 4.26
CA ILE A 81 29.93 6.88 4.57
C ILE A 81 30.86 6.94 5.77
N GLU A 82 30.56 6.22 6.85
CA GLU A 82 31.42 6.16 8.04
C GLU A 82 32.81 5.63 7.69
N ILE A 83 32.86 4.49 6.97
CA ILE A 83 34.13 3.87 6.53
C ILE A 83 34.92 4.82 5.62
N GLY A 84 34.25 5.44 4.64
CA GLY A 84 34.87 6.35 3.68
C GLY A 84 35.37 7.64 4.32
N THR A 85 34.63 8.16 5.30
CA THR A 85 35.04 9.33 6.09
C THR A 85 36.29 9.01 6.90
N LYS A 86 36.32 7.87 7.59
CA LYS A 86 37.50 7.41 8.33
C LYS A 86 38.72 7.23 7.41
N LEU A 87 38.52 6.65 6.22
CA LEU A 87 39.58 6.49 5.23
C LEU A 87 40.12 7.83 4.72
N SER A 88 39.25 8.81 4.47
CA SER A 88 39.66 10.17 4.13
C SER A 88 40.50 10.79 5.25
N GLU A 89 40.06 10.67 6.51
CA GLU A 89 40.80 11.19 7.65
C GLU A 89 42.18 10.56 7.80
N ASP A 90 42.28 9.24 7.64
CA ASP A 90 43.55 8.53 7.77
C ASP A 90 44.51 8.87 6.62
N ALA A 91 44.01 9.02 5.39
CA ALA A 91 44.80 9.51 4.26
C ALA A 91 45.32 10.94 4.49
N ARG A 92 44.48 11.82 5.07
CA ARG A 92 44.87 13.19 5.44
C ARG A 92 45.90 13.20 6.56
N LYS A 93 45.76 12.35 7.58
CA LYS A 93 46.77 12.18 8.65
C LYS A 93 48.10 11.68 8.07
N TYR A 94 48.06 10.73 7.14
CA TYR A 94 49.26 10.24 6.47
C TYR A 94 49.98 11.36 5.71
N ALA A 95 49.23 12.16 4.94
CA ALA A 95 49.78 13.28 4.19
C ALA A 95 50.44 14.35 5.08
N THR A 96 49.87 14.59 6.28
CA THR A 96 50.32 15.64 7.20
C THR A 96 51.42 15.20 8.18
N LYS A 97 51.57 13.90 8.48
CA LYS A 97 52.59 13.40 9.43
C LYS A 97 53.96 13.10 8.79
N ASN A 98 54.04 12.94 7.46
CA ASN A 98 55.29 12.64 6.75
C ASN A 98 56.06 13.91 6.32
N ILE A 99 56.28 14.85 7.26
CA ILE A 99 56.94 16.14 6.98
C ILE A 99 58.48 16.00 6.89
N CYS A 100 59.08 14.99 7.54
CA CYS A 100 60.53 14.83 7.61
C CYS A 100 61.22 14.43 6.28
N THR A 101 60.46 13.98 5.27
CA THR A 101 60.96 13.80 3.90
C THR A 101 60.14 14.69 2.98
N SER A 102 60.64 15.90 2.76
CA SER A 102 60.10 16.94 1.87
C SER A 102 59.32 16.40 0.66
N SER A 103 58.06 16.80 0.52
CA SER A 103 57.32 16.76 -0.76
C SER A 103 57.34 15.41 -1.51
N SER A 104 57.10 14.29 -0.82
CA SER A 104 56.91 13.02 -1.54
C SER A 104 55.63 13.08 -2.37
N THR A 105 55.67 12.60 -3.62
CA THR A 105 54.51 12.47 -4.52
C THR A 105 53.34 11.76 -3.82
N LEU A 106 53.65 10.82 -2.93
CA LEU A 106 52.69 10.04 -2.17
C LEU A 106 51.91 10.88 -1.14
N SER A 107 52.57 11.80 -0.42
CA SER A 107 51.85 12.72 0.50
C SER A 107 50.87 13.63 -0.23
N LYS A 108 51.25 14.14 -1.41
CA LYS A 108 50.36 14.95 -2.26
C LYS A 108 49.18 14.12 -2.79
N ALA A 109 49.44 12.90 -3.24
CA ALA A 109 48.40 11.98 -3.71
C ALA A 109 47.42 11.62 -2.58
N ALA A 110 47.92 11.32 -1.38
CA ALA A 110 47.10 11.02 -0.20
C ALA A 110 46.23 12.21 0.21
N LEU A 111 46.77 13.43 0.17
CA LEU A 111 45.99 14.64 0.45
C LEU A 111 44.87 14.84 -0.59
N SER A 112 45.20 14.75 -1.89
CA SER A 112 44.21 14.87 -2.97
C SER A 112 43.10 13.82 -2.84
N TYR A 113 43.47 12.56 -2.60
CA TYR A 113 42.52 11.48 -2.34
C TYR A 113 41.63 11.78 -1.13
N SER A 114 42.20 12.24 -0.01
CA SER A 114 41.43 12.56 1.19
C SER A 114 40.36 13.61 0.93
N MET A 115 40.70 14.66 0.19
CA MET A 115 39.76 15.74 -0.15
C MET A 115 38.66 15.25 -1.07
N ALA A 116 39.02 14.51 -2.14
CA ALA A 116 38.05 13.94 -3.06
C ALA A 116 37.10 12.97 -2.33
N ARG A 117 37.64 12.08 -1.49
CA ARG A 117 36.85 11.12 -0.73
C ARG A 117 35.91 11.80 0.26
N ALA A 118 36.36 12.82 0.98
CA ALA A 118 35.50 13.59 1.88
C ALA A 118 34.32 14.25 1.15
N GLN A 119 34.57 14.81 -0.04
CA GLN A 119 33.52 15.38 -0.86
C GLN A 119 32.54 14.31 -1.35
N MET A 120 33.04 13.15 -1.79
CA MET A 120 32.18 12.04 -2.22
C MET A 120 31.26 11.56 -1.09
N GLU A 121 31.77 11.39 0.13
CA GLU A 121 30.94 10.96 1.26
C GLU A 121 29.91 12.02 1.65
N LYS A 122 30.22 13.31 1.48
CA LYS A 122 29.25 14.39 1.67
C LYS A 122 28.11 14.32 0.65
N GLU A 123 28.41 14.14 -0.64
CA GLU A 123 27.37 13.98 -1.66
C GLU A 123 26.55 12.70 -1.44
N HIS A 124 27.21 11.63 -0.97
CA HIS A 124 26.54 10.39 -0.64
C HIS A 124 25.56 10.58 0.53
N ASP A 125 25.95 11.29 1.58
CA ASP A 125 25.05 11.64 2.70
C ASP A 125 23.83 12.46 2.23
N ILE A 126 24.05 13.44 1.35
CA ILE A 126 22.97 14.24 0.75
C ILE A 126 22.02 13.33 -0.05
N LEU A 127 22.55 12.42 -0.86
CA LEU A 127 21.75 11.46 -1.62
C LEU A 127 20.90 10.58 -0.70
N LEU A 128 21.49 9.99 0.35
CA LEU A 128 20.75 9.12 1.26
C LEU A 128 19.62 9.87 1.97
N LYS A 129 19.86 11.10 2.42
CA LYS A 129 18.83 11.98 3.00
C LYS A 129 17.73 12.33 2.00
N ALA A 130 18.08 12.59 0.76
CA ALA A 130 17.10 12.86 -0.30
C ALA A 130 16.24 11.61 -0.57
N LEU A 131 16.83 10.42 -0.63
CA LEU A 131 16.10 9.16 -0.78
C LEU A 131 15.16 8.89 0.40
N GLU A 132 15.61 9.16 1.62
CA GLU A 132 14.77 9.00 2.82
C GLU A 132 13.54 9.92 2.77
N THR A 133 13.76 11.22 2.54
CA THR A 133 12.71 12.24 2.63
C THR A 133 11.82 12.33 1.39
N GLN A 134 12.37 12.15 0.19
CA GLN A 134 11.62 12.32 -1.05
C GLN A 134 11.00 11.02 -1.57
N VAL A 135 11.44 9.86 -1.08
CA VAL A 135 10.96 8.55 -1.56
C VAL A 135 10.42 7.69 -0.42
N ALA A 136 11.23 7.40 0.60
CA ALA A 136 10.83 6.47 1.66
C ALA A 136 9.65 7.01 2.49
N GLU A 137 9.72 8.27 2.94
CA GLU A 137 8.67 8.91 3.73
C GLU A 137 7.31 8.98 3.01
N PRO A 138 7.20 9.49 1.76
CA PRO A 138 5.94 9.49 1.04
C PRO A 138 5.37 8.09 0.83
N LEU A 139 6.19 7.10 0.48
CA LEU A 139 5.72 5.73 0.28
C LEU A 139 5.24 5.09 1.59
N ARG A 140 5.92 5.32 2.72
CA ARG A 140 5.44 4.91 4.05
C ARG A 140 4.09 5.53 4.36
N ALA A 141 3.94 6.83 4.11
CA ALA A 141 2.67 7.52 4.31
C ALA A 141 1.55 6.94 3.43
N MET A 142 1.84 6.59 2.17
CA MET A 142 0.88 5.95 1.27
C MET A 142 0.47 4.54 1.73
N ILE A 143 1.41 3.75 2.26
CA ILE A 143 1.13 2.39 2.77
C ILE A 143 0.19 2.43 3.98
N VAL A 144 0.35 3.42 4.84
CA VAL A 144 -0.50 3.64 6.03
C VAL A 144 -1.76 4.46 5.68
N GLY A 145 -1.78 5.07 4.49
CA GLY A 145 -2.76 6.04 4.07
C GLY A 145 -4.16 5.48 3.82
N VAL A 146 -5.12 6.36 4.10
CA VAL A 146 -6.57 6.17 3.94
C VAL A 146 -7.01 5.67 2.55
N PRO A 147 -6.48 6.14 1.41
CA PRO A 147 -7.05 5.80 0.09
C PRO A 147 -6.97 4.31 -0.28
N LEU A 148 -5.84 3.65 0.00
CA LEU A 148 -5.69 2.21 -0.29
C LEU A 148 -6.50 1.36 0.69
N GLU A 149 -6.77 1.86 1.89
CA GLU A 149 -7.57 1.18 2.91
C GLU A 149 -9.07 1.36 2.62
N GLU A 150 -9.50 2.57 2.26
CA GLU A 150 -10.86 2.88 1.84
C GLU A 150 -11.30 2.08 0.61
N ALA A 151 -10.46 1.98 -0.42
CA ALA A 151 -10.76 1.17 -1.60
C ALA A 151 -10.95 -0.31 -1.24
N ARG A 152 -10.16 -0.85 -0.31
CA ARG A 152 -10.28 -2.23 0.17
C ARG A 152 -11.52 -2.43 1.03
N HIS A 153 -11.81 -1.51 1.94
CA HIS A 153 -13.03 -1.54 2.76
C HIS A 153 -14.29 -1.45 1.91
N LEU A 154 -14.31 -0.61 0.87
CA LEU A 154 -15.43 -0.48 -0.05
C LEU A 154 -15.69 -1.79 -0.80
N ALA A 155 -14.64 -2.40 -1.37
CA ALA A 155 -14.77 -3.68 -2.06
C ALA A 155 -15.29 -4.79 -1.13
N GLN A 156 -14.70 -4.93 0.07
CA GLN A 156 -15.13 -5.92 1.06
C GLN A 156 -16.58 -5.72 1.54
N ARG A 157 -17.00 -4.47 1.71
CA ARG A 157 -18.37 -4.15 2.14
C ARG A 157 -19.38 -4.47 1.04
N TYR A 158 -19.04 -4.18 -0.22
CA TYR A 158 -19.87 -4.56 -1.36
C TYR A 158 -20.03 -6.09 -1.46
N ASP A 159 -18.92 -6.83 -1.39
CA ASP A 159 -18.94 -8.30 -1.44
C ASP A 159 -19.80 -8.92 -0.34
N ARG A 160 -19.73 -8.36 0.88
CA ARG A 160 -20.55 -8.82 2.01
C ARG A 160 -22.05 -8.59 1.76
N VAL A 161 -22.43 -7.38 1.37
CA VAL A 161 -23.84 -7.05 1.11
C VAL A 161 -24.41 -7.92 -0.02
N ARG A 162 -23.60 -8.19 -1.04
CA ARG A 162 -23.96 -9.10 -2.13
C ARG A 162 -24.17 -10.53 -1.64
N GLN A 163 -23.24 -11.09 -0.88
CA GLN A 163 -23.39 -12.43 -0.31
C GLN A 163 -24.62 -12.55 0.59
N GLU A 164 -24.90 -11.52 1.39
CA GLU A 164 -26.11 -11.44 2.22
C GLU A 164 -27.37 -11.44 1.35
N ALA A 165 -27.41 -10.68 0.25
CA ALA A 165 -28.53 -10.67 -0.70
C ALA A 165 -28.71 -12.02 -1.42
N GLU A 166 -27.62 -12.66 -1.85
CA GLU A 166 -27.63 -14.00 -2.46
C GLU A 166 -28.13 -15.06 -1.47
N SER A 167 -27.69 -15.02 -0.21
CA SER A 167 -28.16 -15.96 0.83
C SER A 167 -29.65 -15.81 1.13
N GLN A 168 -30.15 -14.57 1.21
CA GLN A 168 -31.58 -14.31 1.43
C GLN A 168 -32.43 -14.72 0.24
N HIS A 169 -31.88 -14.68 -0.98
CA HIS A 169 -32.56 -15.20 -2.16
C HIS A 169 -32.67 -16.73 -2.13
N CYS A 170 -31.63 -17.44 -1.70
CA CYS A 170 -31.64 -18.90 -1.54
C CYS A 170 -32.56 -19.39 -0.42
N GLU A 171 -32.71 -18.63 0.68
CA GLU A 171 -33.60 -18.99 1.80
C GLU A 171 -35.10 -18.80 1.50
N VAL A 172 -35.43 -18.03 0.44
CA VAL A 172 -36.82 -17.71 0.05
C VAL A 172 -37.34 -18.60 -1.10
N LEU A 173 -36.47 -19.39 -1.74
CA LEU A 173 -36.81 -20.43 -2.70
C LEU A 173 -37.12 -21.77 -2.01
#